data_AF-A0A7X8SID6-F1
#
_entry.id   AF-A0A7X8SID6-F1
#
_cell.length_a   1.000
_cell.length_b   1.000
_cell.length_c   1.000
_cell.angle_alpha   90.00
_cell.angle_beta   90.00
_cell.angle_gamma   90.00
#
_symmetry.space_group_name_H-M   'P 1'
#
loop_
_entity.id
_entity.type
_entity.pdbx_description
1 polymer ?
#
loop_
_entity_poly.entity_id
_entity_poly.type
_entity_poly.pdbx_seq_one_letter_code
_entity_poly.pdbx_strand_id
1 'polypeptide(L)'
;MSKQLYIVIGSILFLLFVAQDVFELRWEALYQLQQEQMYRRWSGLGLFCIILFQWTLSLVRVVPKWQHKSITFHKIHNWLGAFTPLLFYIHSMELGFAYLFILSLTFFSNFVMGMFNLDLLKTRSQLIFQGWMIVHVTFSVFITFLTFYHIWVVFYYE
;
A
#
# COMPACT_ATOMS: atom_id res chain seq x y z
N MET A 1 20.21 7.17 -7.23
CA MET A 1 19.71 6.17 -6.26
C MET A 1 19.56 4.84 -6.97
N SER A 2 20.21 3.78 -6.48
CA SER A 2 20.12 2.46 -7.11
C SER A 2 18.65 2.01 -7.14
N LYS A 3 18.24 1.36 -8.24
CA LYS A 3 16.87 0.83 -8.42
C LYS A 3 16.45 -0.17 -7.32
N GLN A 4 17.35 -0.54 -6.42
CA GLN A 4 17.16 -1.58 -5.41
C GLN A 4 16.88 -1.02 -4.01
N LEU A 5 17.15 0.26 -3.74
CA LEU A 5 17.07 0.78 -2.37
C LEU A 5 15.64 0.78 -1.81
N TYR A 6 14.65 1.21 -2.61
CA TYR A 6 13.25 1.16 -2.18
C TYR A 6 12.78 -0.28 -1.95
N ILE A 7 13.33 -1.25 -2.70
CA ILE A 7 13.05 -2.69 -2.52
C ILE A 7 13.51 -3.17 -1.15
N VAL A 8 14.76 -2.87 -0.81
CA VAL A 8 15.34 -3.22 0.48
C VAL A 8 14.56 -2.56 1.62
N ILE A 9 14.32 -1.26 1.54
CA ILE A 9 13.59 -0.53 2.59
C ILE A 9 12.17 -1.08 2.76
N GLY A 10 11.41 -1.21 1.67
CA GLY A 10 10.05 -1.75 1.75
C GLY A 10 10.02 -3.16 2.30
N SER A 11 10.96 -4.03 1.88
CA SER A 11 11.05 -5.40 2.41
C SER A 11 11.37 -5.40 3.91
N ILE A 12 12.31 -4.57 4.36
CA ILE A 12 12.62 -4.43 5.79
C ILE A 12 11.41 -3.94 6.57
N LEU A 13 10.72 -2.90 6.10
CA LEU A 13 9.54 -2.35 6.76
C LEU A 13 8.40 -3.39 6.83
N PHE A 14 8.18 -4.15 5.77
CA PHE A 14 7.19 -5.22 5.74
C PHE A 14 7.55 -6.37 6.68
N LEU A 15 8.81 -6.81 6.69
CA LEU A 15 9.28 -7.85 7.61
C LEU A 15 9.20 -7.39 9.07
N LEU A 16 9.49 -6.12 9.36
CA LEU A 16 9.32 -5.55 10.69
C LEU A 16 7.84 -5.53 11.11
N PHE A 17 6.93 -5.16 10.20
CA PHE A 17 5.49 -5.23 10.46
C PHE A 17 5.04 -6.66 10.75
N VAL A 18 5.46 -7.65 9.95
CA VAL A 18 5.10 -9.06 10.16
C VAL A 18 5.70 -9.59 11.47
N ALA A 19 6.97 -9.28 11.77
CA ALA A 19 7.59 -9.68 13.02
C ALA A 19 6.87 -9.06 14.22
N GLN A 20 6.48 -7.79 14.09
CA GLN A 20 5.72 -7.08 15.10
C GLN A 20 4.38 -7.77 15.39
N ASP A 21 3.63 -8.13 14.36
CA ASP A 21 2.34 -8.83 14.48
C ASP A 21 2.51 -10.24 15.09
N VAL A 22 3.47 -11.04 14.58
CA VAL A 22 3.70 -12.43 15.03
C VAL A 22 4.21 -12.53 16.47
N PHE A 23 5.08 -11.62 16.89
CA PHE A 23 5.64 -11.62 18.25
C PHE A 23 4.82 -10.73 19.21
N GLU A 24 3.67 -10.22 18.77
CA GLU A 24 2.81 -9.31 19.54
C GLU A 24 3.58 -8.11 20.11
N LEU A 25 4.59 -7.64 19.38
CA LEU A 25 5.36 -6.47 19.79
C LEU A 25 4.46 -5.25 19.60
N ARG A 26 4.38 -4.39 20.60
CA ARG A 26 3.54 -3.19 20.54
C ARG A 26 4.36 -1.98 20.92
N TRP A 27 4.28 -0.95 20.09
CA TRP A 27 4.73 0.38 20.52
C TRP A 27 3.60 1.02 21.31
N GLU A 28 3.58 0.79 22.62
CA GLU A 28 2.47 1.18 23.51
C GLU A 28 1.98 2.63 23.34
N ALA A 29 2.89 3.60 23.19
CA ALA A 29 2.49 4.99 22.99
C ALA A 29 1.71 5.20 21.67
N LEU A 30 2.15 4.57 20.57
CA LEU A 30 1.43 4.62 19.30
C LEU A 30 0.14 3.79 19.36
N TYR A 31 0.13 2.67 20.07
CA TYR A 31 -1.06 1.86 20.26
C TYR A 31 -2.15 2.65 21.01
N GLN A 32 -1.79 3.39 22.05
CA GLN A 32 -2.70 4.28 22.78
C GLN A 32 -3.27 5.37 21.86
N LEU A 33 -2.44 6.01 21.03
CA LEU A 33 -2.91 6.96 20.02
C LEU A 33 -3.89 6.29 19.04
N GLN A 34 -3.62 5.06 18.61
CA GLN A 34 -4.52 4.31 17.72
C GLN A 34 -5.87 3.97 18.36
N GLN A 35 -6.02 4.03 19.68
CA GLN A 35 -7.34 3.92 20.32
C GLN A 35 -8.16 5.22 20.23
N GLU A 36 -7.50 6.37 20.05
CA GLU A 36 -8.16 7.65 19.95
C GLU A 36 -8.87 7.82 18.59
N GLN A 37 -10.16 8.19 18.64
CA GLN A 37 -10.99 8.34 17.44
C GLN A 37 -10.41 9.36 16.45
N MET A 38 -9.90 10.49 16.94
CA MET A 38 -9.33 11.53 16.08
C MET A 38 -8.05 11.07 15.40
N TYR A 39 -7.17 10.38 16.12
CA TYR A 39 -5.95 9.83 15.55
C TYR A 39 -6.26 8.81 14.45
N ARG A 40 -7.19 7.86 14.69
CA ARG A 40 -7.62 6.88 13.68
C ARG A 40 -8.14 7.55 12.41
N ARG A 41 -8.96 8.59 12.54
CA ARG A 41 -9.51 9.35 11.40
C ARG A 41 -8.43 10.06 10.60
N TRP A 42 -7.52 10.78 11.25
CA TRP A 42 -6.46 11.54 10.56
C TRP A 42 -5.38 10.65 9.96
N SER A 43 -4.92 9.62 10.69
CA SER A 43 -3.98 8.63 10.17
C SER A 43 -4.58 7.85 8.99
N GLY A 44 -5.85 7.47 9.09
CA GLY A 44 -6.61 6.80 8.03
C GLY A 44 -6.79 7.68 6.79
N LEU A 45 -7.10 8.96 6.97
CA LEU A 45 -7.14 9.94 5.87
C LEU A 45 -5.79 10.07 5.18
N GLY A 46 -4.69 10.11 5.95
CA GLY A 46 -3.33 10.12 5.40
C GLY A 46 -3.05 8.90 4.53
N LEU A 47 -3.36 7.70 5.03
CA LEU A 47 -3.20 6.45 4.29
C LEU A 47 -4.10 6.42 3.03
N PHE A 48 -5.34 6.87 3.14
CA PHE A 48 -6.27 6.97 2.01
C PHE A 48 -5.77 7.91 0.92
N CYS A 49 -5.26 9.09 1.28
CA CYS A 49 -4.65 10.02 0.34
C CYS A 49 -3.46 9.38 -0.41
N ILE A 50 -2.66 8.57 0.28
CA ILE A 50 -1.56 7.83 -0.36
C ILE A 50 -2.11 6.78 -1.34
N ILE A 51 -3.13 6.00 -0.95
CA ILE A 51 -3.79 5.02 -1.85
C ILE A 51 -4.30 5.71 -3.12
N LEU A 52 -5.00 6.85 -2.98
CA LEU A 52 -5.44 7.63 -4.14
C LEU A 52 -4.27 8.16 -4.97
N PHE A 53 -3.21 8.65 -4.32
CA PHE A 53 -2.05 9.16 -5.02
C PHE A 53 -1.33 8.08 -5.83
N GLN A 54 -1.39 6.80 -5.45
CA GLN A 54 -0.80 5.71 -6.25
C GLN A 54 -1.39 5.65 -7.68
N TRP A 55 -2.67 6.00 -7.84
CA TRP A 55 -3.34 6.03 -9.16
C TRP A 55 -2.82 7.12 -10.10
N THR A 56 -2.09 8.12 -9.59
CA THR A 56 -1.52 9.19 -10.41
C THR A 56 -0.56 8.67 -11.48
N LEU A 57 0.17 7.56 -11.22
CA LEU A 57 1.04 6.95 -12.22
C LEU A 57 0.23 6.45 -13.43
N SER A 58 -0.92 5.82 -13.19
CA SER A 58 -1.82 5.37 -14.25
C SER A 58 -2.34 6.54 -15.07
N LEU A 59 -2.76 7.63 -14.42
CA LEU A 59 -3.21 8.86 -15.09
C LEU A 59 -2.10 9.47 -15.95
N VAL A 60 -0.90 9.62 -15.40
CA VAL A 60 0.27 10.18 -16.10
C VAL A 60 0.66 9.34 -17.32
N ARG A 61 0.46 8.02 -17.28
CA ARG A 61 0.75 7.11 -18.39
C ARG A 61 -0.29 7.17 -19.51
N VAL A 62 -1.56 7.44 -19.19
CA VAL A 62 -2.67 7.46 -20.17
C VAL A 62 -2.84 8.85 -20.81
N VAL A 63 -2.57 9.93 -20.07
CA VAL A 63 -2.72 11.30 -20.58
C VAL A 63 -1.50 11.71 -21.43
N PRO A 64 -1.62 11.92 -22.75
CA PRO A 64 -0.47 12.16 -23.64
C PRO A 64 0.38 13.36 -23.22
N LYS A 65 -0.26 14.44 -22.74
CA LYS A 65 0.41 15.67 -22.26
C LYS A 65 1.35 15.40 -21.08
N TRP A 66 1.08 14.38 -20.26
CA TRP A 66 1.83 14.08 -19.03
C TRP A 66 2.81 12.92 -19.17
N GLN A 67 2.78 12.19 -20.29
CA GLN A 67 3.57 10.98 -20.49
C GLN A 67 5.08 11.20 -20.27
N HIS A 68 5.61 12.38 -20.59
CA HIS A 68 7.01 12.76 -20.31
C HIS A 68 7.39 12.69 -18.82
N LYS A 69 6.41 12.81 -17.90
CA LYS A 69 6.61 12.71 -16.45
C LYS A 69 6.51 11.28 -15.91
N SER A 70 6.15 10.30 -16.75
CA SER A 70 5.90 8.91 -16.33
C SER A 70 7.08 8.28 -15.60
N ILE A 71 8.32 8.57 -16.01
CA ILE A 71 9.53 8.07 -15.35
C ILE A 71 9.64 8.63 -13.91
N THR A 72 9.36 9.93 -13.73
CA THR A 72 9.39 10.57 -12.42
C THR A 72 8.29 10.03 -11.52
N PHE A 73 7.05 9.96 -12.02
CA PHE A 73 5.93 9.41 -11.27
C PHE A 73 6.09 7.92 -10.97
N HIS A 74 6.77 7.17 -11.83
CA HIS A 74 7.09 5.77 -11.54
C HIS A 74 8.04 5.65 -10.34
N LYS A 75 9.06 6.52 -10.25
CA LYS A 75 9.94 6.58 -9.07
C LYS A 75 9.17 6.95 -7.81
N ILE A 76 8.31 7.97 -7.89
CA ILE A 76 7.49 8.41 -6.75
C ILE A 76 6.55 7.28 -6.30
N HIS A 77 5.86 6.64 -7.24
CA HIS A 77 4.99 5.48 -6.98
C HIS A 77 5.74 4.37 -6.25
N ASN A 78 6.92 3.96 -6.75
CA ASN A 78 7.71 2.91 -6.11
C ASN A 78 8.18 3.29 -4.70
N TRP A 79 8.62 4.54 -4.51
CA TRP A 79 9.07 5.01 -3.19
C TRP A 79 7.94 5.13 -2.18
N LEU A 80 6.81 5.73 -2.58
CA LEU A 80 5.63 5.80 -1.72
C LEU A 80 5.10 4.39 -1.41
N GLY A 81 5.08 3.50 -2.41
CA GLY A 81 4.77 2.09 -2.26
C GLY A 81 5.66 1.40 -1.24
N ALA A 82 6.98 1.62 -1.29
CA ALA A 82 7.92 1.03 -0.34
C ALA A 82 7.67 1.43 1.13
N PHE A 83 7.14 2.64 1.37
CA PHE A 83 6.84 3.11 2.72
C PHE A 83 5.44 2.71 3.21
N THR A 84 4.59 2.08 2.39
CA THR A 84 3.23 1.76 2.81
C THR A 84 3.12 0.80 4.01
N PRO A 85 4.04 -0.17 4.26
CA PRO A 85 3.97 -0.97 5.48
C PRO A 85 4.15 -0.12 6.75
N LEU A 86 5.03 0.89 6.71
CA LEU A 86 5.19 1.83 7.82
C LEU A 86 3.96 2.72 7.99
N LEU A 87 3.39 3.22 6.89
CA LEU A 87 2.18 4.04 6.95
C LEU A 87 0.97 3.24 7.46
N PHE A 88 0.87 1.97 7.06
CA PHE A 88 -0.12 1.04 7.60
C PHE A 88 0.11 0.86 9.11
N TYR A 89 1.34 0.56 9.55
CA TYR A 89 1.69 0.39 10.96
C TYR A 89 1.34 1.62 11.83
N ILE A 90 1.57 2.83 11.29
CA ILE A 90 1.20 4.08 11.96
C ILE A 90 -0.33 4.18 12.13
N HIS A 91 -1.10 3.74 11.14
CA HIS A 91 -2.56 3.73 11.22
C HIS A 91 -3.12 2.59 12.10
N SER A 92 -2.55 1.39 12.00
CA SER A 92 -2.96 0.19 12.73
C SER A 92 -1.78 -0.78 12.91
N MET A 93 -1.55 -1.22 14.16
CA MET A 93 -0.62 -2.32 14.47
C MET A 93 -1.21 -3.71 14.25
N GLU A 94 -2.51 -3.80 14.01
CA GLU A 94 -3.24 -5.06 13.87
C GLU A 94 -3.82 -5.17 12.47
N LEU A 95 -3.91 -6.40 11.94
CA LEU A 95 -4.53 -6.65 10.63
C LEU A 95 -6.06 -6.44 10.62
N GLY A 96 -6.67 -6.34 11.79
CA GLY A 96 -8.11 -6.26 11.99
C GLY A 96 -8.80 -7.62 11.81
N PHE A 97 -10.13 -7.61 11.83
CA PHE A 97 -10.95 -8.82 11.72
C PHE A 97 -11.95 -8.73 10.56
N ALA A 98 -12.46 -9.87 10.10
CA ALA A 98 -13.44 -9.98 9.01
C ALA A 98 -13.03 -9.18 7.75
N TYR A 99 -13.82 -8.18 7.33
CA TYR A 99 -13.53 -7.42 6.11
C TYR A 99 -12.24 -6.59 6.22
N LEU A 100 -11.85 -6.16 7.44
CA LEU A 100 -10.59 -5.44 7.66
C LEU A 100 -9.39 -6.36 7.43
N PHE A 101 -9.48 -7.61 7.87
CA PHE A 101 -8.46 -8.62 7.59
C PHE A 101 -8.30 -8.83 6.08
N ILE A 102 -9.42 -8.90 5.34
CA ILE A 102 -9.40 -8.99 3.87
C ILE A 102 -8.77 -7.74 3.24
N LEU A 103 -9.09 -6.55 3.73
CA LEU A 103 -8.49 -5.29 3.27
C LEU A 103 -6.97 -5.30 3.51
N SER A 104 -6.51 -5.63 4.71
CA SER A 104 -5.09 -5.71 5.07
C SER A 104 -4.35 -6.76 4.24
N LEU A 105 -4.92 -7.95 4.08
CA LEU A 105 -4.33 -9.02 3.27
C LEU A 105 -4.21 -8.61 1.79
N THR A 106 -5.25 -7.99 1.24
CA THR A 106 -5.22 -7.48 -0.14
C THR A 106 -4.19 -6.37 -0.27
N PHE A 107 -4.13 -5.45 0.69
CA PHE A 107 -3.18 -4.34 0.72
C PHE A 107 -1.73 -4.82 0.72
N PHE A 108 -1.37 -5.74 1.62
CA PHE A 108 -0.02 -6.28 1.69
C PHE A 108 0.32 -7.20 0.51
N SER A 109 -0.66 -7.96 0.00
CA SER A 109 -0.45 -8.74 -1.23
C SER A 109 -0.14 -7.83 -2.42
N ASN A 110 -0.88 -6.72 -2.56
CA ASN A 110 -0.65 -5.73 -3.60
C ASN A 110 0.70 -5.02 -3.44
N PHE A 111 1.10 -4.73 -2.20
CA PHE A 111 2.43 -4.22 -1.89
C PHE A 111 3.52 -5.19 -2.35
N VAL A 112 3.44 -6.48 -1.96
CA VAL A 112 4.41 -7.52 -2.38
C VAL A 112 4.48 -7.59 -3.91
N MET A 113 3.35 -7.56 -4.61
CA MET A 113 3.32 -7.49 -6.08
C MET A 113 3.91 -6.19 -6.66
N GLY A 114 3.81 -5.07 -5.97
CA GLY A 114 4.47 -3.83 -6.38
C GLY A 114 6.00 -3.91 -6.23
N MET A 115 6.46 -4.54 -5.14
CA MET A 115 7.88 -4.63 -4.77
C MET A 115 8.66 -5.62 -5.64
N PHE A 116 8.09 -6.80 -5.90
CA PHE A 116 8.71 -7.87 -6.69
C PHE A 116 8.35 -7.76 -8.17
N ASN A 117 8.56 -6.58 -8.76
CA ASN A 117 8.25 -6.35 -10.17
C ASN A 117 8.99 -7.32 -11.11
N LEU A 118 8.43 -7.56 -12.30
CA LEU A 118 8.99 -8.54 -13.24
C LEU A 118 10.37 -8.17 -13.80
N ASP A 119 10.77 -6.90 -13.67
CA ASP A 119 12.14 -6.45 -13.95
C ASP A 119 13.16 -7.12 -13.03
N LEU A 120 12.78 -7.39 -11.76
CA LEU A 120 13.58 -8.18 -10.83
C LEU A 120 13.59 -9.66 -11.22
N LEU A 121 12.44 -10.19 -11.66
CA LEU A 121 12.29 -11.59 -12.06
C LEU A 121 12.91 -11.89 -13.44
N LYS A 122 13.39 -10.87 -14.18
CA LYS A 122 14.01 -10.97 -15.51
C LYS A 122 13.17 -11.76 -16.54
N THR A 123 11.86 -11.81 -16.34
CA THR A 123 10.95 -12.55 -17.22
C THR A 123 10.74 -11.80 -18.53
N ARG A 124 10.91 -12.50 -19.65
CA ARG A 124 10.65 -11.96 -21.01
C ARG A 124 9.25 -12.30 -21.54
N SER A 125 8.46 -13.08 -20.81
CA SER A 125 7.12 -13.49 -21.23
C SER A 125 6.11 -12.35 -21.08
N GLN A 126 5.53 -11.93 -22.20
CA GLN A 126 4.48 -10.92 -22.23
C GLN A 126 3.22 -11.35 -21.47
N LEU A 127 2.90 -12.65 -21.48
CA LEU A 127 1.72 -13.17 -20.78
C LEU A 127 1.87 -13.03 -19.25
N ILE A 128 3.05 -13.36 -18.72
CA ILE A 128 3.33 -13.19 -17.28
C ILE A 128 3.27 -11.71 -16.91
N PHE A 129 3.80 -10.82 -17.76
CA PHE A 129 3.71 -9.37 -17.54
C PHE A 129 2.28 -8.85 -17.51
N GLN A 130 1.46 -9.25 -18.48
CA GLN A 130 0.06 -8.85 -18.53
C GLN A 130 -0.72 -9.40 -17.35
N GLY A 131 -0.55 -10.69 -17.02
CA GLY A 131 -1.19 -11.30 -15.85
C GLY A 131 -0.83 -10.61 -14.54
N TRP A 132 0.46 -10.33 -14.32
CA TRP A 132 0.94 -9.61 -13.14
C TRP A 132 0.31 -8.22 -13.01
N MET A 133 0.31 -7.46 -14.12
CA MET A 133 -0.30 -6.13 -14.15
C MET A 133 -1.80 -6.18 -13.89
N ILE A 134 -2.51 -7.15 -14.45
CA ILE A 134 -3.95 -7.34 -14.22
C ILE A 134 -4.19 -7.58 -12.72
N VAL A 135 -3.51 -8.55 -12.11
CA VAL A 135 -3.73 -8.88 -10.69
C VAL A 135 -3.39 -7.69 -9.78
N HIS A 136 -2.26 -7.01 -10.01
CA HIS A 136 -1.86 -5.83 -9.22
C HIS A 136 -2.90 -4.69 -9.32
N VAL A 137 -3.39 -4.41 -10.54
CA VAL A 137 -4.40 -3.38 -10.74
C VAL A 137 -5.75 -3.80 -10.13
N THR A 138 -6.16 -5.06 -10.28
CA THR A 138 -7.38 -5.59 -9.66
C THR A 138 -7.34 -5.46 -8.14
N PHE A 139 -6.23 -5.83 -7.49
CA PHE A 139 -6.07 -5.63 -6.06
C PHE A 139 -6.09 -4.16 -5.68
N SER A 140 -5.47 -3.29 -6.48
CA SER A 140 -5.52 -1.83 -6.25
C SER A 140 -6.95 -1.28 -6.31
N VAL A 141 -7.78 -1.75 -7.25
CA VAL A 141 -9.21 -1.40 -7.33
C VAL A 141 -9.95 -1.90 -6.08
N PHE A 142 -9.72 -3.15 -5.70
CA PHE A 142 -10.39 -3.76 -4.55
C PHE A 142 -10.02 -3.08 -3.23
N ILE A 143 -8.74 -2.74 -3.02
CA ILE A 143 -8.26 -1.94 -1.88
C ILE A 143 -8.98 -0.58 -1.87
N THR A 144 -9.05 0.10 -3.02
CA THR A 144 -9.69 1.42 -3.11
C THR A 144 -11.16 1.31 -2.69
N PHE A 145 -11.89 0.34 -3.23
CA PHE A 145 -13.30 0.08 -2.88
C PHE A 145 -13.48 -0.25 -1.40
N LEU A 146 -12.72 -1.20 -0.86
CA LEU A 146 -12.79 -1.59 0.54
C LEU A 146 -12.39 -0.44 1.49
N THR A 147 -11.48 0.44 1.06
CA THR A 147 -11.11 1.63 1.84
C THR A 147 -12.27 2.62 1.90
N PHE A 148 -12.98 2.86 0.79
CA PHE A 148 -14.20 3.68 0.81
C PHE A 148 -15.28 3.06 1.70
N TYR A 149 -15.47 1.75 1.62
CA TYR A 149 -16.40 1.03 2.50
C TYR A 149 -15.99 1.15 3.98
N HIS A 150 -14.70 0.99 4.29
CA HIS A 150 -14.18 1.17 5.64
C HIS A 150 -14.43 2.58 6.18
N ILE A 151 -14.12 3.61 5.37
CA ILE A 151 -14.39 5.02 5.73
C ILE A 151 -15.88 5.21 6.00
N TRP A 152 -16.76 4.70 5.14
CA TRP A 152 -18.21 4.77 5.37
C TRP A 152 -18.59 4.16 6.72
N VAL A 153 -18.07 2.96 7.03
CA VAL A 153 -18.37 2.27 8.29
C VAL A 153 -17.92 3.09 9.50
N VAL A 154 -16.70 3.62 9.48
CA VAL A 154 -16.10 4.41 10.58
C VAL A 154 -16.78 5.77 10.79
N PHE A 155 -17.43 6.34 9.77
CA PHE A 155 -18.12 7.64 9.91
C PHE A 155 -19.63 7.50 10.17
N TYR A 156 -20.24 6.38 9.77
CA TYR A 156 -21.68 6.18 9.91
C TYR A 156 -22.06 5.35 11.14
N TYR A 157 -21.24 4.36 11.51
CA TYR A 157 -21.55 3.43 12.61
C TYR A 157 -20.67 3.63 13.86
N GLU A 158 -19.60 4.42 13.79
CA GLU A 158 -18.77 4.85 14.95
C GLU A 158 -18.88 6.36 15.22
#